data_AF-A0A1G9WB28-F1
#
_entry.id   AF-A0A1G9WB28-F1
#
_cell.length_a   1.000
_cell.length_b   1.000
_cell.length_c   1.000
_cell.angle_alpha   90.00
_cell.angle_beta   90.00
_cell.angle_gamma   90.00
#
_symmetry.space_group_name_H-M   'P 1'
#
loop_
_entity.id
_entity.type
_entity.pdbx_description
1 polymer ?
#
loop_
_entity_poly.entity_id
_entity_poly.type
_entity_poly.pdbx_seq_one_letter_code
_entity_poly.pdbx_strand_id
1 'polypeptide(L)'
;MTTYTFDAAKADMVRDTMAAVTIKLTEELKTMHTNVMKTLADWQDGAKEQYDVAKKAWDDAAARMPTSLNSAETTLNQITGGYLKIEHTGRNAWGGYSVK
;
A
#
# COMPACT_ATOMS: atom_id res chain seq x y z
N MET A 1 14.76 -8.42 28.66
CA MET A 1 14.95 -8.22 27.21
C MET A 1 13.57 -8.32 26.60
N THR A 2 13.02 -7.21 26.10
CA THR A 2 11.70 -7.21 25.45
C THR A 2 11.83 -7.94 24.12
N THR A 3 11.23 -9.12 24.01
CA THR A 3 11.17 -9.85 22.74
C THR A 3 10.21 -9.11 21.82
N TYR A 4 10.76 -8.34 20.88
CA TYR A 4 9.97 -7.74 19.81
C TYR A 4 9.65 -8.85 18.81
N THR A 5 8.48 -9.45 18.93
CA THR A 5 8.02 -10.47 17.98
C THR A 5 7.37 -9.78 16.79
N PHE A 6 7.94 -9.94 15.60
CA PHE A 6 7.31 -9.49 14.35
C PHE A 6 6.14 -10.42 13.99
N ASP A 7 4.97 -9.84 13.73
CA ASP A 7 3.75 -10.57 13.37
C ASP A 7 3.54 -10.49 11.84
N ALA A 8 4.05 -11.50 11.12
CA ALA A 8 3.96 -11.56 9.67
C ALA A 8 2.52 -11.62 9.16
N ALA A 9 1.62 -12.27 9.90
CA ALA A 9 0.21 -12.39 9.50
C ALA A 9 -0.50 -11.03 9.52
N LYS A 10 -0.21 -10.17 10.50
CA LYS A 10 -0.72 -8.79 10.52
C LYS A 10 -0.13 -7.95 9.39
N ALA A 11 1.14 -8.13 9.06
CA ALA A 11 1.78 -7.42 7.96
C ALA A 11 1.13 -7.76 6.60
N ASP A 12 0.88 -9.04 6.34
CA ASP A 12 0.16 -9.49 5.13
C ASP A 12 -1.28 -8.94 5.08
N MET A 13 -2.00 -8.98 6.20
CA MET A 13 -3.36 -8.43 6.28
C MET A 13 -3.40 -6.93 5.93
N VAL A 14 -2.42 -6.16 6.43
CA VAL A 14 -2.33 -4.72 6.14
C VAL A 14 -2.05 -4.50 4.65
N ARG A 15 -1.13 -5.27 4.05
CA ARG A 15 -0.87 -5.20 2.59
C ARG A 15 -2.13 -5.47 1.78
N ASP A 16 -2.82 -6.57 2.08
CA ASP A 16 -4.02 -6.97 1.34
C ASP A 16 -5.13 -5.92 1.49
N THR A 17 -5.26 -5.32 2.68
CA THR A 17 -6.17 -4.20 2.92
C THR A 17 -5.79 -2.98 2.09
N MET A 18 -4.51 -2.61 2.03
CA MET A 18 -4.03 -1.48 1.21
C MET A 18 -4.28 -1.72 -0.28
N ALA A 19 -4.10 -2.95 -0.77
CA ALA A 19 -4.41 -3.33 -2.14
C ALA A 19 -5.91 -3.19 -2.44
N ALA A 20 -6.77 -3.72 -1.56
CA ALA A 20 -8.22 -3.63 -1.70
C ALA A 20 -8.71 -2.16 -1.68
N VAL A 21 -8.18 -1.33 -0.78
CA VAL A 21 -8.51 0.10 -0.71
C VAL A 21 -8.07 0.83 -1.98
N THR A 22 -6.90 0.49 -2.54
CA THR A 22 -6.38 1.10 -3.77
C THR A 22 -7.31 0.81 -4.96
N ILE A 23 -7.77 -0.44 -5.10
CA ILE A 23 -8.73 -0.84 -6.15
C ILE A 23 -10.05 -0.08 -5.97
N LYS A 24 -10.62 -0.15 -4.76
CA LYS A 24 -11.91 0.49 -4.46
C LYS A 24 -11.87 2.00 -4.71
N LEU A 25 -10.81 2.69 -4.28
CA LEU A 25 -10.69 4.13 -4.48
C LEU A 25 -10.60 4.50 -5.96
N THR A 26 -9.93 3.68 -6.78
CA THR A 26 -9.88 3.87 -8.23
C THR A 26 -11.26 3.71 -8.87
N GLU A 27 -12.04 2.72 -8.43
CA GLU A 27 -13.41 2.50 -8.90
C GLU A 27 -14.37 3.64 -8.52
N GLU A 28 -14.27 4.15 -7.29
CA GLU A 28 -15.06 5.29 -6.81
C GLU A 28 -14.74 6.56 -7.61
N LEU A 29 -13.45 6.84 -7.87
CA LEU A 29 -13.04 7.98 -8.71
C LEU A 29 -13.56 7.85 -10.14
N LYS A 30 -13.54 6.65 -10.73
CA LYS A 30 -14.11 6.39 -12.06
C LYS A 30 -15.64 6.58 -12.08
N THR A 31 -16.32 6.14 -11.04
CA THR A 31 -17.78 6.28 -10.88
C THR A 31 -18.17 7.75 -10.76
N MET A 32 -17.46 8.50 -9.91
CA MET A 32 -17.62 9.93 -9.76
C MET A 32 -17.40 10.66 -11.10
N HIS A 33 -16.31 10.35 -11.82
CA HIS A 33 -16.04 10.93 -13.14
C HIS A 33 -17.19 10.69 -14.12
N THR A 34 -17.68 9.44 -14.18
CA THR A 34 -18.81 9.08 -15.06
C THR A 34 -20.08 9.85 -14.70
N ASN A 35 -20.34 10.06 -13.41
CA ASN A 35 -21.49 10.83 -12.96
C ASN A 35 -21.38 12.31 -13.28
N VAL A 36 -20.18 12.90 -13.14
CA VAL A 36 -19.95 14.31 -13.51
C VAL A 36 -20.11 14.53 -15.01
N MET A 37 -19.62 13.61 -15.86
CA MET A 37 -19.78 13.71 -17.32
C MET A 37 -21.25 13.83 -17.76
N LYS A 38 -22.20 13.31 -16.98
CA LYS A 38 -23.64 13.40 -17.30
C LYS A 38 -24.19 14.83 -17.18
N THR A 39 -23.63 15.65 -16.29
CA THR A 39 -24.09 17.02 -16.05
C THR A 39 -23.11 18.07 -16.55
N LEU A 40 -21.90 17.67 -16.94
CA LEU A 40 -20.83 18.56 -17.37
C LEU A 40 -21.25 19.50 -18.51
N ALA A 41 -22.13 19.06 -19.41
CA ALA A 41 -22.63 19.88 -20.50
C ALA A 41 -23.33 21.16 -20.01
N ASP A 42 -24.02 21.08 -18.86
CA ASP A 42 -24.82 22.15 -18.28
C ASP A 42 -23.98 23.12 -17.42
N TRP A 43 -22.70 22.80 -17.18
CA TRP A 43 -21.82 23.60 -16.33
C TRP A 43 -21.38 24.87 -17.07
N GLN A 44 -21.60 26.02 -16.43
CA GLN A 44 -21.24 27.36 -16.92
C GLN A 44 -19.92 27.85 -16.31
N ASP A 45 -19.44 29.02 -16.74
CA ASP A 45 -18.42 29.85 -16.06
C ASP A 45 -17.10 29.13 -15.69
N GLY A 46 -16.54 28.38 -16.63
CA GLY A 46 -15.22 27.76 -16.48
C GLY A 46 -15.13 26.64 -15.44
N ALA A 47 -16.27 26.17 -14.92
CA ALA A 47 -16.33 25.03 -14.01
C ALA A 47 -15.77 23.74 -14.64
N LYS A 48 -15.80 23.64 -15.98
CA LYS A 48 -15.15 22.55 -16.75
C LYS A 48 -13.63 22.56 -16.57
N GLU A 49 -12.99 23.73 -16.67
CA GLU A 49 -11.54 23.82 -16.47
C GLU A 49 -11.15 23.49 -15.02
N GLN A 50 -11.93 23.96 -14.03
CA GLN A 50 -11.69 23.63 -12.62
C GLN A 50 -11.88 22.14 -12.33
N TYR A 51 -12.87 21.52 -12.96
CA TYR A 51 -13.05 20.08 -12.91
C TYR A 51 -11.84 19.32 -13.47
N ASP A 52 -11.30 19.75 -14.61
CA ASP A 52 -10.14 19.10 -15.22
C ASP A 52 -8.89 19.21 -14.33
N VAL A 53 -8.71 20.34 -13.64
CA VAL A 53 -7.65 20.52 -12.63
C VAL A 53 -7.84 19.56 -11.46
N ALA A 54 -9.05 19.49 -10.90
CA ALA A 54 -9.37 18.57 -9.80
C ALA A 54 -9.21 17.11 -10.24
N LYS A 55 -9.61 16.78 -11.46
CA LYS A 55 -9.49 15.46 -12.06
C LYS A 55 -8.04 15.04 -12.18
N LYS A 56 -7.19 15.93 -12.70
CA LYS A 56 -5.76 15.67 -12.78
C LYS A 56 -5.16 15.40 -11.40
N ALA A 57 -5.52 16.19 -10.39
CA ALA A 57 -5.00 16.04 -9.05
C ALA A 57 -5.36 14.69 -8.41
N TRP A 58 -6.60 14.23 -8.55
CA TRP A 58 -6.99 12.91 -8.03
C TRP A 58 -6.40 11.76 -8.86
N ASP A 59 -6.20 11.92 -10.17
CA ASP A 59 -5.63 10.88 -11.04
C ASP A 59 -4.14 10.69 -10.70
N ASP A 60 -3.41 11.80 -10.50
CA ASP A 60 -2.01 11.80 -10.05
C ASP A 60 -1.88 11.23 -8.62
N ALA A 61 -2.87 11.40 -7.76
CA ALA A 61 -2.91 10.75 -6.44
C ALA A 61 -3.17 9.24 -6.56
N ALA A 62 -4.14 8.82 -7.36
CA ALA A 62 -4.46 7.41 -7.60
C ALA A 62 -3.27 6.66 -8.23
N ALA A 63 -2.57 7.29 -9.17
CA ALA A 63 -1.37 6.72 -9.81
C ALA A 63 -0.21 6.46 -8.84
N ARG A 64 -0.14 7.18 -7.71
CA ARG A 64 0.90 6.97 -6.68
C ARG A 64 0.59 5.78 -5.75
N MET A 65 -0.66 5.35 -5.64
CA MET A 65 -1.07 4.30 -4.69
C MET A 65 -0.39 2.95 -4.95
N PRO A 66 -0.27 2.46 -6.22
CA PRO A 66 0.48 1.24 -6.50
C PRO A 66 1.96 1.33 -6.09
N THR A 67 2.59 2.50 -6.26
CA THR A 67 3.98 2.71 -5.85
C THR A 67 4.14 2.62 -4.33
N SER A 68 3.22 3.24 -3.58
CA SER A 68 3.20 3.14 -2.12
C SER A 68 2.96 1.70 -1.64
N LEU A 69 2.08 0.95 -2.32
CA LEU A 69 1.84 -0.46 -2.03
C LEU A 69 3.11 -1.30 -2.26
N ASN A 70 3.78 -1.13 -3.40
CA ASN A 70 5.04 -1.83 -3.70
C ASN A 70 6.17 -1.50 -2.72
N SER A 71 6.24 -0.24 -2.26
CA SER A 71 7.21 0.16 -1.22
C SER A 71 6.91 -0.51 0.13
N ALA A 72 5.63 -0.60 0.51
CA ALA A 72 5.22 -1.33 1.71
C ALA A 72 5.55 -2.83 1.60
N GLU A 73 5.27 -3.46 0.46
CA GLU A 73 5.62 -4.86 0.18
C GLU A 73 7.12 -5.11 0.30
N THR A 74 7.94 -4.28 -0.34
CA THR A 74 9.39 -4.39 -0.30
C THR A 74 9.92 -4.28 1.13
N THR A 75 9.40 -3.30 1.89
CA THR A 75 9.82 -3.07 3.28
C THR A 75 9.43 -4.23 4.19
N LEU A 76 8.20 -4.75 4.07
CA LEU A 76 7.73 -5.89 4.87
C LEU A 76 8.49 -7.18 4.55
N ASN A 77 8.84 -7.39 3.29
CA ASN A 77 9.67 -8.52 2.86
C ASN A 77 11.09 -8.41 3.42
N GLN A 78 11.69 -7.22 3.40
CA GLN A 78 13.01 -6.98 3.99
C GLN A 78 13.02 -7.22 5.50
N ILE A 79 11.99 -6.76 6.21
CA ILE A 79 11.83 -6.99 7.65
C ILE A 79 11.74 -8.49 7.93
N THR A 80 10.85 -9.20 7.25
CA THR A 80 10.67 -10.66 7.41
C THR A 80 11.96 -11.43 7.10
N GLY A 81 12.63 -11.13 5.99
CA GLY A 81 13.90 -11.76 5.61
C GLY A 81 15.04 -11.46 6.60
N GLY A 82 15.10 -10.24 7.13
CA GLY A 82 16.04 -9.84 8.17
C GLY A 82 15.85 -10.63 9.47
N TYR A 83 14.60 -10.77 9.93
CA TYR A 83 14.26 -11.56 11.11
C TYR A 83 14.64 -13.04 10.94
N LEU A 84 14.26 -13.68 9.83
CA LEU A 84 14.59 -15.08 9.56
C LEU A 84 16.12 -15.32 9.55
N LYS A 85 16.88 -14.40 8.94
CA LYS A 85 18.34 -14.48 8.90
C LYS A 85 18.96 -14.37 10.30
N ILE A 86 18.46 -13.46 11.14
CA ILE A 86 18.94 -13.29 12.52
C ILE A 86 18.57 -14.51 13.37
N GLU A 87 17.36 -15.04 13.27
CA GLU A 87 16.95 -16.25 13.99
C GLU A 87 17.77 -17.48 13.59
N HIS A 88 18.04 -17.68 12.30
CA HIS A 88 18.92 -18.76 11.84
C HIS A 88 20.37 -18.58 12.32
N THR A 89 20.89 -17.36 12.25
CA THR A 89 22.26 -17.06 12.73
C THR A 89 22.37 -17.27 14.23
N GLY A 90 21.37 -16.84 15.00
CA GLY A 90 21.30 -17.06 16.44
C GLY A 90 21.19 -18.55 16.78
N ARG A 91 20.30 -19.31 16.14
CA ARG A 91 20.21 -20.77 16.33
C ARG A 91 21.54 -21.47 16.01
N ASN A 92 22.21 -21.10 14.93
CA ASN A 92 23.50 -21.71 14.56
C ASN A 92 24.64 -21.32 15.51
N ALA A 93 24.63 -20.08 16.04
CA ALA A 93 25.65 -19.60 16.98
C ALA A 93 25.58 -20.33 18.33
N TRP A 94 24.40 -20.76 18.76
CA TRP A 94 24.19 -21.44 20.05
C TRP A 94 23.96 -22.96 19.93
N GLY A 95 23.47 -23.45 18.78
CA GLY A 95 23.21 -24.87 18.51
C GLY A 95 24.45 -25.70 18.18
N GLY A 96 25.62 -25.07 17.98
CA GLY A 96 26.92 -25.73 17.80
C GLY A 96 27.59 -26.17 19.11
N TYR A 97 27.07 -25.79 20.27
CA TYR A 97 27.57 -26.22 21.58
C TYR A 97 26.71 -27.37 22.13
N SER A 98 26.79 -28.56 21.52
CA SER A 98 26.46 -29.77 22.29
C SER A 98 27.62 -30.02 23.25
N VAL A 99 27.46 -29.62 24.51
CA VAL A 99 28.37 -30.01 25.58
C VAL A 99 28.23 -31.53 25.72
N LYS A 100 29.31 -32.27 25.43
CA LYS A 100 29.42 -33.69 25.76
C LYS A 100 29.47 -33.88 27.26
#